data_AF-A0A5E5B2D2-F1
#
_entry.id   AF-A0A5E5B2D2-F1
#
_cell.length_a   1.000
_cell.length_b   1.000
_cell.length_c   1.000
_cell.angle_alpha   90.00
_cell.angle_beta   90.00
_cell.angle_gamma   90.00
#
_symmetry.space_group_name_H-M   'P 1'
#
loop_
_entity.id
_entity.type
_entity.pdbx_description
1 polymer ?
#
loop_
_entity_poly.entity_id
_entity_poly.type
_entity_poly.pdbx_seq_one_letter_code
_entity_poly.pdbx_strand_id
1 'polypeptide(L)'
;MNHLRVPLASVAEFDEIVDVRTPLEFADDHIPGAINAPVLSNEERVIVGTMYKQVSPFDASREGAAMVARNIAKHLDTLFADRPRNWRPLVYCWRGGMRSASMTLMMNMIGWRARQLEGGYKTYRSDVVAALATLPPTLDYIVLAGHTGSGKTRLLHALADAGAQTLDLEGLAVHRGSLLGAMPNAAQPSQKSFDTSLIGVLRSFDATRPVFVEAESRRIGLITLPESLMTSLRGTMRCVEVNVSVDERVELLTQEYGHLLAQPEHFRAQLLRLVELHGKAVVDQWLTLLDNGQQRELSEALITRHYDPAYTRSSRRLLQGLAKAIPFEFHPTAQDLRAQAQALLALTSQADRCGSEAAPPVSSEDR
;
A
#
# COMPACT_ATOMS: atom_id res chain seq x y z
N MET A 1 -5.28 15.42 35.09
CA MET A 1 -4.65 14.56 34.05
C MET A 1 -5.15 14.81 32.63
N ASN A 2 -6.35 15.39 32.39
CA ASN A 2 -6.84 15.67 31.03
C ASN A 2 -6.02 16.71 30.24
N HIS A 3 -5.29 17.61 30.89
CA HIS A 3 -4.51 18.67 30.22
C HIS A 3 -3.27 18.18 29.45
N LEU A 4 -2.90 16.90 29.60
CA LEU A 4 -1.77 16.30 28.89
C LEU A 4 -2.19 15.60 27.60
N ARG A 5 -3.48 15.59 27.26
CA ARG A 5 -3.99 14.94 26.05
C ARG A 5 -4.09 15.93 24.91
N VAL A 6 -3.81 15.47 23.70
CA VAL A 6 -3.91 16.25 22.46
C VAL A 6 -4.62 15.45 21.38
N PRO A 7 -5.36 16.12 20.48
CA PRO A 7 -6.04 15.47 19.36
C PRO A 7 -5.04 14.99 18.30
N LEU A 8 -5.50 14.13 17.40
CA LEU A 8 -4.70 13.60 16.28
C LEU A 8 -4.17 14.72 15.35
N ALA A 9 -4.93 15.81 15.20
CA ALA A 9 -4.53 16.93 14.34
C ALA A 9 -3.20 17.60 14.78
N SER A 10 -2.84 17.49 16.06
CA SER A 10 -1.62 18.10 16.62
C SER A 10 -0.37 17.21 16.51
N VAL A 11 -0.44 16.04 15.86
CA VAL A 11 0.69 15.10 15.77
C VAL A 11 1.95 15.76 15.20
N ALA A 12 1.79 16.61 14.17
CA ALA A 12 2.91 17.28 13.50
C ALA A 12 3.63 18.34 14.38
N GLU A 13 3.07 18.70 15.53
CA GLU A 13 3.65 19.72 16.43
C GLU A 13 4.75 19.15 17.34
N PHE A 14 4.92 17.82 17.38
CA PHE A 14 5.81 17.10 18.30
C PHE A 14 7.11 16.65 17.63
N ASP A 15 8.17 16.53 18.44
CA ASP A 15 9.51 16.23 17.93
C ASP A 15 9.68 14.74 17.61
N GLU A 16 8.93 13.87 18.29
CA GLU A 16 8.98 12.42 18.11
C GLU A 16 7.64 11.78 18.53
N ILE A 17 7.19 10.77 17.78
CA ILE A 17 6.00 9.99 18.11
C ILE A 17 6.45 8.67 18.75
N VAL A 18 5.93 8.36 19.92
CA VAL A 18 6.31 7.19 20.72
C VAL A 18 5.12 6.23 20.87
N ASP A 19 5.19 5.10 20.18
CA ASP A 19 4.23 4.00 20.34
C ASP A 19 4.65 3.09 21.49
N VAL A 20 3.87 3.09 22.57
CA VAL A 20 4.13 2.22 23.73
C VAL A 20 3.38 0.89 23.69
N ARG A 21 2.76 0.55 22.56
CA ARG A 21 2.19 -0.78 22.31
C ARG A 21 3.29 -1.82 22.18
N THR A 22 2.90 -3.10 22.22
CA THR A 22 3.86 -4.21 22.13
C THR A 22 4.51 -4.26 20.75
N PRO A 23 5.66 -4.94 20.60
CA PRO A 23 6.34 -5.07 19.30
C PRO A 23 5.44 -5.66 18.20
N LEU A 24 4.60 -6.66 18.50
CA LEU A 24 3.68 -7.21 17.50
C LEU A 24 2.58 -6.23 17.09
N GLU A 25 2.05 -5.44 18.03
CA GLU A 25 1.06 -4.39 17.70
C GLU A 25 1.66 -3.30 16.82
N PHE A 26 2.94 -2.96 17.02
CA PHE A 26 3.67 -1.97 16.23
C PHE A 26 4.03 -2.50 14.83
N ALA A 27 4.49 -3.75 14.75
CA ALA A 27 4.80 -4.41 13.49
C ALA A 27 3.57 -4.65 12.61
N ASP A 28 2.39 -4.85 13.21
CA ASP A 28 1.12 -4.98 12.47
C ASP A 28 0.79 -3.69 11.69
N ASP A 29 0.86 -2.53 12.35
CA ASP A 29 0.71 -1.18 11.77
C ASP A 29 0.95 -0.13 12.87
N HIS A 30 1.45 1.06 12.53
CA HIS A 30 1.74 2.16 13.45
C HIS A 30 1.59 3.53 12.78
N ILE A 31 1.55 4.60 13.58
CA ILE A 31 1.52 5.96 13.01
C ILE A 31 2.86 6.22 12.30
N PRO A 32 2.87 6.69 11.04
CA PRO A 32 4.11 6.96 10.31
C PRO A 32 5.07 7.85 11.10
N GLY A 33 6.35 7.47 11.11
CA GLY A 33 7.40 8.18 11.86
C GLY A 33 7.45 7.87 13.37
N ALA A 34 6.58 6.99 13.88
CA ALA A 34 6.65 6.57 15.28
C ALA A 34 7.80 5.60 15.55
N ILE A 35 8.44 5.76 16.71
CA ILE A 35 9.34 4.74 17.29
C ILE A 35 8.55 3.84 18.25
N ASN A 36 9.02 2.60 18.46
CA ASN A 36 8.40 1.70 19.43
C ASN A 36 9.16 1.69 20.77
N ALA A 37 8.47 2.08 21.84
CA ALA A 37 8.95 2.03 23.22
C ALA A 37 7.96 1.24 24.10
N PRO A 38 7.87 -0.08 23.93
CA PRO A 38 6.82 -0.89 24.55
C PRO A 38 6.88 -0.81 26.07
N VAL A 39 5.76 -0.48 26.72
CA VAL A 39 5.66 -0.57 28.19
C VAL A 39 5.30 -1.97 28.68
N LEU A 40 4.93 -2.87 27.76
CA LEU A 40 4.75 -4.30 27.99
C LEU A 40 5.30 -5.05 26.79
N SER A 41 5.95 -6.19 27.01
CA SER A 41 6.24 -7.17 25.96
C SER A 41 4.95 -7.81 25.43
N ASN A 42 5.05 -8.62 24.37
CA ASN A 42 3.89 -9.36 23.86
C ASN A 42 3.35 -10.33 24.94
N GLU A 43 4.25 -11.01 25.63
CA GLU A 43 3.97 -11.98 26.69
C GLU A 43 3.38 -11.29 27.93
N GLU A 44 4.00 -10.20 28.38
CA GLU A 44 3.49 -9.41 29.51
C GLU A 44 2.09 -8.86 29.22
N ARG A 45 1.83 -8.42 27.99
CA ARG A 45 0.49 -7.99 27.57
C ARG A 45 -0.51 -9.14 27.65
N VAL A 46 -0.14 -10.35 27.23
CA VAL A 46 -1.02 -11.53 27.33
C VAL A 46 -1.34 -11.84 28.79
N ILE A 47 -0.34 -11.82 29.68
CA ILE A 47 -0.53 -12.03 31.12
C ILE A 47 -1.51 -11.00 31.69
N VAL A 48 -1.21 -9.71 31.54
CA VAL A 48 -2.04 -8.61 32.08
C VAL A 48 -3.45 -8.64 31.48
N GLY A 49 -3.56 -8.86 30.16
CA GLY A 49 -4.85 -8.93 29.48
C GLY A 49 -5.71 -10.12 29.90
N THR A 50 -5.08 -11.26 30.21
CA THR A 50 -5.76 -12.47 30.69
C THR A 50 -6.24 -12.26 32.12
N MET A 51 -5.37 -11.77 33.00
CA MET A 51 -5.72 -11.45 34.39
C MET A 51 -6.85 -10.42 34.48
N TYR A 52 -6.83 -9.39 33.62
CA TYR A 52 -7.87 -8.36 33.61
C TYR A 52 -9.26 -8.95 33.32
N LYS A 53 -9.33 -9.97 32.45
CA LYS A 53 -10.58 -10.63 32.07
C LYS A 53 -11.00 -11.73 33.03
N GLN A 54 -10.03 -12.52 33.53
CA GLN A 54 -10.30 -13.78 34.23
C GLN A 54 -10.21 -13.67 35.76
N VAL A 55 -9.47 -12.69 36.28
CA VAL A 55 -9.24 -12.52 37.72
C VAL A 55 -9.95 -11.25 38.20
N SER A 56 -9.34 -10.09 38.00
CA SER A 56 -9.95 -8.79 38.30
C SER A 56 -9.20 -7.66 37.60
N PRO A 57 -9.88 -6.53 37.28
CA PRO A 57 -9.22 -5.33 36.80
C PRO A 57 -8.16 -4.77 37.75
N PHE A 58 -8.38 -4.90 39.07
CA PHE A 58 -7.47 -4.38 40.08
C PHE A 58 -6.16 -5.17 40.13
N ASP A 59 -6.23 -6.51 40.20
CA ASP A 59 -5.03 -7.36 40.25
C ASP A 59 -4.20 -7.21 38.98
N ALA A 60 -4.85 -7.19 37.82
CA ALA A 60 -4.19 -6.94 36.55
C ALA A 60 -3.50 -5.57 36.50
N SER A 61 -4.14 -4.55 37.09
CA SER A 61 -3.56 -3.21 37.18
C SER A 61 -2.37 -3.17 38.13
N ARG A 62 -2.45 -3.85 39.28
CA ARG A 62 -1.37 -3.93 40.27
C ARG A 62 -0.14 -4.62 39.68
N GLU A 63 -0.32 -5.78 39.06
CA GLU A 63 0.77 -6.54 38.46
C GLU A 63 1.33 -5.82 37.21
N GLY A 64 0.44 -5.35 36.33
CA GLY A 64 0.83 -4.61 35.13
C GLY A 64 1.57 -3.31 35.44
N ALA A 65 1.24 -2.62 36.54
CA ALA A 65 1.94 -1.40 36.95
C ALA A 65 3.43 -1.66 37.24
N ALA A 66 3.77 -2.79 37.89
CA ALA A 66 5.14 -3.15 38.18
C ALA A 66 5.94 -3.47 36.89
N MET A 67 5.32 -4.20 35.94
CA MET A 67 5.93 -4.48 34.62
C MET A 67 6.16 -3.17 33.84
N VAL A 68 5.13 -2.33 33.75
CA VAL A 68 5.19 -1.03 33.07
C VAL A 68 6.28 -0.15 33.66
N ALA A 69 6.38 -0.05 34.99
CA ALA A 69 7.39 0.77 35.64
C ALA A 69 8.82 0.32 35.30
N ARG A 70 9.10 -1.00 35.32
CA ARG A 70 10.41 -1.55 34.94
C ARG A 70 10.75 -1.27 33.48
N ASN A 71 9.79 -1.46 32.58
CA ASN A 71 9.99 -1.21 31.15
C ASN A 71 10.20 0.27 30.84
N ILE A 72 9.47 1.17 31.52
CA ILE A 72 9.71 2.61 31.40
C ILE A 72 11.14 2.95 31.86
N ALA A 73 11.56 2.46 33.03
CA ALA A 73 12.91 2.69 33.53
C ALA A 73 13.98 2.24 32.51
N LYS A 74 13.82 1.04 31.94
CA LYS A 74 14.71 0.55 30.89
C LYS A 74 14.79 1.50 29.69
N HIS A 75 13.67 2.05 29.21
CA HIS A 75 13.68 3.00 28.08
C HIS A 75 14.33 4.33 28.44
N LEU A 76 14.17 4.80 29.68
CA LEU A 76 14.87 5.99 30.18
C LEU A 76 16.39 5.80 30.21
N ASP A 77 16.86 4.61 30.62
CA ASP A 77 18.27 4.27 30.65
C ASP A 77 18.88 4.01 29.26
N THR A 78 18.05 3.80 28.24
CA THR A 78 18.49 3.38 26.90
C THR A 78 17.95 4.30 25.81
N LEU A 79 16.78 4.00 25.26
CA LEU A 79 16.19 4.67 24.10
C LEU A 79 16.07 6.20 24.26
N PHE A 80 15.85 6.67 25.49
CA PHE A 80 15.64 8.09 25.80
C PHE A 80 16.80 8.76 26.54
N ALA A 81 17.91 8.04 26.80
CA ALA A 81 19.00 8.52 27.64
C ALA A 81 19.59 9.86 27.14
N ASP A 82 19.69 10.02 25.82
CA ASP A 82 20.29 11.18 25.18
C ASP A 82 19.28 12.26 24.76
N ARG A 83 18.00 12.13 25.13
CA ARG A 83 16.96 13.10 24.72
C ARG A 83 17.14 14.44 25.44
N PRO A 84 17.16 15.59 24.72
CA PRO A 84 17.45 16.87 25.33
C PRO A 84 16.31 17.37 26.24
N ARG A 85 16.62 18.32 27.12
CA ARG A 85 15.64 18.88 28.09
C ARG A 85 14.37 19.45 27.44
N ASN A 86 14.48 20.03 26.25
CA ASN A 86 13.36 20.66 25.54
C ASN A 86 12.56 19.68 24.67
N TRP A 87 12.87 18.38 24.69
CA TRP A 87 12.19 17.35 23.90
C TRP A 87 10.69 17.26 24.23
N ARG A 88 9.87 17.14 23.19
CA ARG A 88 8.41 17.11 23.22
C ARG A 88 7.89 15.86 22.52
N PRO A 89 7.85 14.70 23.21
CA PRO A 89 7.30 13.48 22.63
C PRO A 89 5.77 13.43 22.67
N LEU A 90 5.19 12.87 21.62
CA LEU A 90 3.79 12.44 21.61
C LEU A 90 3.70 10.95 21.86
N VAL A 91 3.11 10.56 22.98
CA VAL A 91 3.03 9.16 23.42
C VAL A 91 1.64 8.61 23.16
N TYR A 92 1.55 7.42 22.55
CA TYR A 92 0.28 6.74 22.36
C TYR A 92 0.33 5.25 22.66
N CYS A 93 -0.85 4.71 22.98
CA CYS A 93 -1.08 3.27 23.05
C CYS A 93 -2.35 2.95 22.25
N TRP A 94 -2.89 1.73 22.34
CA TRP A 94 -4.07 1.35 21.55
C TRP A 94 -5.27 2.31 21.67
N ARG A 95 -5.61 2.77 22.88
CA ARG A 95 -6.81 3.60 23.15
C ARG A 95 -6.52 4.91 23.90
N GLY A 96 -5.25 5.31 24.03
CA GLY A 96 -4.90 6.46 24.89
C GLY A 96 -5.22 6.21 26.37
N GLY A 97 -5.04 4.97 26.83
CA GLY A 97 -5.32 4.54 28.21
C GLY A 97 -4.08 4.57 29.11
N MET A 98 -4.12 3.76 30.18
CA MET A 98 -3.08 3.76 31.23
C MET A 98 -1.66 3.51 30.72
N ARG A 99 -1.48 2.65 29.70
CA ARG A 99 -0.14 2.36 29.14
C ARG A 99 0.61 3.61 28.68
N SER A 100 -0.03 4.45 27.85
CA SER A 100 0.59 5.70 27.39
C SER A 100 0.55 6.79 28.45
N ALA A 101 -0.47 6.79 29.33
CA ALA A 101 -0.54 7.74 30.43
C ALA A 101 0.64 7.57 31.42
N SER A 102 1.02 6.33 31.75
CA SER A 102 2.15 6.04 32.65
C SER A 102 3.48 6.54 32.08
N MET A 103 3.77 6.24 30.81
CA MET A 103 4.98 6.75 30.14
C MET A 103 4.97 8.29 30.09
N THR A 104 3.83 8.89 29.70
CA THR A 104 3.68 10.35 29.64
C THR A 104 3.92 11.00 31.00
N LEU A 105 3.39 10.41 32.09
CA LEU A 105 3.58 10.90 33.45
C LEU A 105 5.05 10.88 33.86
N MET A 106 5.74 9.75 33.65
CA MET A 106 7.18 9.60 33.97
C MET A 106 8.03 10.61 33.20
N MET A 107 7.78 10.79 31.91
CA MET A 107 8.47 11.78 31.08
C MET A 107 8.26 13.22 31.59
N ASN A 108 7.04 13.58 32.01
CA ASN A 108 6.77 14.91 32.55
C ASN A 108 7.38 15.12 33.95
N MET A 109 7.54 14.07 34.77
CA MET A 109 8.26 14.19 36.06
C MET A 109 9.75 14.49 35.89
N ILE A 110 10.36 14.06 34.78
CA ILE A 110 11.74 14.40 34.40
C ILE A 110 11.84 15.86 33.91
N GLY A 111 10.74 16.43 33.42
CA GLY A 111 10.66 17.79 32.89
C GLY A 111 10.51 17.87 31.36
N TRP A 112 10.39 16.74 30.66
CA TRP A 112 10.03 16.75 29.23
C TRP A 112 8.58 17.14 29.03
N ARG A 113 8.28 17.77 27.90
CA ARG A 113 6.92 18.28 27.61
C ARG A 113 6.08 17.24 26.89
N ALA A 114 6.06 16.02 27.42
CA ALA A 114 5.35 14.91 26.79
C ALA A 114 3.83 15.14 26.78
N ARG A 115 3.18 14.70 25.71
CA ARG A 115 1.70 14.67 25.59
C ARG A 115 1.24 13.28 25.21
N GLN A 116 -0.01 12.98 25.55
CA GLN A 116 -0.68 11.73 25.23
C GLN A 116 -1.64 11.94 24.05
N LEU A 117 -1.59 11.08 23.04
CA LEU A 117 -2.57 11.10 21.95
C LEU A 117 -3.96 10.67 22.46
N GLU A 118 -4.96 11.53 22.26
CA GLU A 118 -6.34 11.27 22.65
C GLU A 118 -6.96 10.13 21.83
N GLY A 119 -7.51 9.14 22.54
CA GLY A 119 -8.04 7.90 21.96
C GLY A 119 -6.97 7.00 21.30
N GLY A 120 -5.71 7.42 21.31
CA GLY A 120 -4.54 6.65 20.89
C GLY A 120 -4.59 6.17 19.44
N TYR A 121 -3.94 5.05 19.18
CA TYR A 121 -3.85 4.44 17.86
C TYR A 121 -5.22 4.15 17.22
N LYS A 122 -6.23 3.81 18.01
CA LYS A 122 -7.60 3.58 17.52
C LYS A 122 -8.15 4.82 16.81
N THR A 123 -7.92 6.01 17.35
CA THR A 123 -8.34 7.28 16.71
C THR A 123 -7.66 7.45 15.35
N TYR A 124 -6.35 7.23 15.29
CA TYR A 124 -5.61 7.25 14.02
C TYR A 124 -6.18 6.23 13.02
N ARG A 125 -6.45 5.00 13.46
CA ARG A 125 -7.00 3.96 12.59
C ARG A 125 -8.38 4.33 12.04
N SER A 126 -9.23 4.93 12.87
CA SER A 126 -10.53 5.45 12.44
C SER A 126 -10.39 6.60 11.44
N ASP A 127 -9.42 7.51 11.63
CA ASP A 127 -9.11 8.57 10.67
C ASP A 127 -8.67 8.01 9.30
N VAL A 128 -7.77 7.02 9.28
CA VAL A 128 -7.32 6.37 8.04
C VAL A 128 -8.49 5.74 7.29
N VAL A 129 -9.34 4.96 7.98
CA VAL A 129 -10.50 4.31 7.34
C VAL A 129 -11.50 5.35 6.81
N ALA A 130 -11.79 6.40 7.57
CA ALA A 130 -12.70 7.46 7.15
C ALA A 130 -12.13 8.25 5.95
N ALA A 131 -10.84 8.54 5.95
CA ALA A 131 -10.16 9.23 4.87
C ALA A 131 -10.11 8.36 3.60
N LEU A 132 -9.84 7.07 3.71
CA LEU A 132 -9.91 6.16 2.56
C LEU A 132 -11.30 6.08 1.96
N ALA A 133 -12.37 6.25 2.75
CA ALA A 133 -13.73 6.27 2.21
C ALA A 133 -14.07 7.55 1.42
N THR A 134 -13.36 8.66 1.65
CA THR A 134 -13.76 9.99 1.16
C THR A 134 -12.72 10.67 0.26
N LEU A 135 -11.43 10.41 0.43
CA LEU A 135 -10.36 11.05 -0.32
C LEU A 135 -10.22 10.54 -1.77
N PRO A 136 -10.26 9.23 -2.06
CA PRO A 136 -10.06 8.76 -3.44
C PRO A 136 -11.01 9.39 -4.47
N PRO A 137 -12.31 9.58 -4.21
CA PRO A 137 -13.22 10.26 -5.15
C PRO A 137 -12.89 11.73 -5.44
N THR A 138 -12.03 12.38 -4.64
CA THR A 138 -11.64 13.78 -4.85
C THR A 138 -10.43 13.95 -5.78
N LEU A 139 -9.78 12.85 -6.14
CA LEU A 139 -8.62 12.83 -7.02
C LEU A 139 -9.05 12.45 -8.44
N ASP A 140 -8.35 13.01 -9.43
CA ASP A 140 -8.50 12.62 -10.82
C ASP A 140 -7.47 11.55 -11.19
N TYR A 141 -7.91 10.47 -11.83
CA TYR A 141 -7.08 9.29 -12.11
C TYR A 141 -6.95 9.04 -13.60
N ILE A 142 -5.72 8.76 -14.04
CA ILE A 142 -5.42 8.19 -15.35
C ILE A 142 -5.01 6.74 -15.14
N VAL A 143 -5.86 5.82 -15.62
CA VAL A 143 -5.63 4.38 -15.44
C VAL A 143 -4.78 3.84 -16.59
N LEU A 144 -3.63 3.27 -16.25
CA LEU A 144 -2.79 2.49 -17.16
C LEU A 144 -3.36 1.07 -17.25
N ALA A 145 -4.01 0.77 -18.36
CA ALA A 145 -4.49 -0.56 -18.71
C ALA A 145 -3.47 -1.23 -19.64
N GLY A 146 -3.40 -2.56 -19.59
CA GLY A 146 -2.49 -3.32 -20.45
C GLY A 146 -2.30 -4.74 -19.93
N HIS A 147 -1.97 -5.64 -20.85
CA HIS A 147 -1.78 -7.06 -20.53
C HIS A 147 -0.66 -7.31 -19.50
N THR A 148 -0.64 -8.48 -18.88
CA THR A 148 0.43 -8.86 -17.94
C THR A 148 1.79 -8.86 -18.65
N GLY A 149 2.83 -8.32 -18.00
CA GLY A 149 4.16 -8.22 -18.61
C GLY A 149 4.30 -7.08 -19.61
N SER A 150 3.32 -6.16 -19.72
CA SER A 150 3.48 -4.93 -20.51
C SER A 150 4.32 -3.85 -19.80
N GLY A 151 4.92 -4.14 -18.65
CA GLY A 151 5.81 -3.21 -17.94
C GLY A 151 5.12 -1.96 -17.40
N LYS A 152 3.81 -2.00 -17.11
CA LYS A 152 3.06 -0.86 -16.55
C LYS A 152 3.73 -0.28 -15.30
N THR A 153 4.25 -1.12 -14.40
CA THR A 153 5.00 -0.64 -13.23
C THR A 153 6.29 0.09 -13.59
N ARG A 154 7.03 -0.36 -14.61
CA ARG A 154 8.19 0.37 -15.12
C ARG A 154 7.79 1.72 -15.70
N LEU A 155 6.68 1.76 -16.46
CA LEU A 155 6.14 3.01 -17.00
C LEU A 155 5.67 3.94 -15.87
N LEU A 156 5.02 3.40 -14.83
CA LEU A 156 4.57 4.15 -13.67
C LEU A 156 5.76 4.78 -12.93
N HIS A 157 6.84 4.05 -12.71
CA HIS A 157 8.07 4.59 -12.10
C HIS A 157 8.72 5.65 -13.00
N ALA A 158 8.80 5.41 -14.31
CA ALA A 158 9.34 6.39 -15.25
C ALA A 158 8.49 7.69 -15.30
N LEU A 159 7.17 7.60 -15.13
CA LEU A 159 6.27 8.74 -14.99
C LEU A 159 6.56 9.52 -13.71
N ALA A 160 6.78 8.83 -12.59
CA ALA A 160 7.18 9.46 -11.33
C ALA A 160 8.51 10.22 -11.47
N ASP A 161 9.51 9.61 -12.11
CA ASP A 161 10.81 10.23 -12.41
C ASP A 161 10.70 11.42 -13.37
N ALA A 162 9.68 11.43 -14.23
CA ALA A 162 9.34 12.55 -15.10
C ALA A 162 8.50 13.63 -14.38
N GLY A 163 8.19 13.47 -13.10
CA GLY A 163 7.50 14.45 -12.25
C GLY A 163 5.98 14.29 -12.18
N ALA A 164 5.42 13.18 -12.66
CA ALA A 164 3.99 12.87 -12.56
C ALA A 164 3.61 12.42 -11.13
N GLN A 165 2.33 12.54 -10.79
CA GLN A 165 1.79 11.90 -9.58
C GLN A 165 1.44 10.45 -9.91
N THR A 166 1.94 9.51 -9.13
CA THR A 166 1.79 8.08 -9.41
C THR A 166 1.39 7.31 -8.17
N LEU A 167 0.39 6.45 -8.29
CA LEU A 167 -0.06 5.55 -7.23
C LEU A 167 0.37 4.11 -7.54
N ASP A 168 1.51 3.71 -6.99
CA ASP A 168 2.06 2.35 -7.12
C ASP A 168 1.43 1.40 -6.08
N LEU A 169 0.28 0.81 -6.44
CA LEU A 169 -0.46 -0.10 -5.56
C LEU A 169 0.30 -1.41 -5.30
N GLU A 170 1.01 -1.93 -6.29
CA GLU A 170 1.85 -3.13 -6.16
C GLU A 170 3.01 -2.90 -5.19
N GLY A 171 3.69 -1.75 -5.33
CA GLY A 171 4.78 -1.33 -4.45
C GLY A 171 4.31 -1.16 -3.01
N LEU A 172 3.14 -0.54 -2.80
CA LEU A 172 2.52 -0.42 -1.47
C LEU A 172 2.13 -1.79 -0.88
N ALA A 173 1.70 -2.73 -1.73
CA ALA A 173 1.32 -4.09 -1.31
C ALA A 173 2.51 -5.06 -1.24
N VAL A 174 3.71 -4.62 -1.64
CA VAL A 174 4.94 -5.44 -1.75
C VAL A 174 4.67 -6.73 -2.52
N HIS A 175 3.94 -6.62 -3.64
CA HIS A 175 3.45 -7.77 -4.39
C HIS A 175 3.05 -7.37 -5.81
N ARG A 176 3.34 -8.23 -6.79
CA ARG A 176 2.92 -8.03 -8.19
C ARG A 176 1.48 -8.51 -8.40
N GLY A 177 0.67 -7.86 -9.21
CA GLY A 177 -0.73 -8.19 -9.52
C GLY A 177 -0.94 -9.51 -10.27
N SER A 178 0.05 -10.40 -10.32
CA SER A 178 0.03 -11.68 -11.02
C SER A 178 0.00 -12.88 -10.06
N LEU A 179 -0.34 -14.06 -10.60
CA LEU A 179 -0.29 -15.34 -9.87
C LEU A 179 1.09 -15.60 -9.25
N LEU A 180 2.13 -15.10 -9.90
CA LEU A 180 3.53 -15.28 -9.53
C LEU A 180 4.08 -14.09 -8.73
N GLY A 181 3.22 -13.19 -8.27
CA GLY A 181 3.61 -11.88 -7.78
C GLY A 181 4.11 -11.78 -6.34
N ALA A 182 4.17 -12.89 -5.61
CA ALA A 182 4.74 -12.90 -4.27
C ALA A 182 6.23 -12.55 -4.34
N MET A 183 6.66 -11.54 -3.58
CA MET A 183 8.07 -11.15 -3.53
C MET A 183 8.85 -12.13 -2.64
N PRO A 184 9.90 -12.81 -3.15
CA PRO A 184 10.57 -13.90 -2.43
C PRO A 184 11.24 -13.44 -1.11
N ASN A 185 11.65 -12.18 -1.05
CA ASN A 185 12.43 -11.64 0.08
C ASN A 185 11.66 -10.59 0.89
N ALA A 186 10.35 -10.45 0.68
CA ALA A 186 9.57 -9.44 1.38
C ALA A 186 8.15 -9.95 1.67
N ALA A 187 7.76 -9.90 2.95
CA ALA A 187 6.40 -10.20 3.34
C ALA A 187 5.46 -9.07 2.90
N GLN A 188 4.28 -9.44 2.39
CA GLN A 188 3.23 -8.46 2.20
C GLN A 188 2.87 -7.78 3.53
N PRO A 189 2.54 -6.49 3.51
CA PRO A 189 2.08 -5.79 4.71
C PRO A 189 0.74 -6.37 5.19
N SER A 190 0.40 -6.09 6.45
CA SER A 190 -0.96 -6.28 6.92
C SER A 190 -1.91 -5.35 6.16
N GLN A 191 -3.21 -5.67 6.13
CA GLN A 191 -4.22 -4.76 5.57
C GLN A 191 -4.14 -3.36 6.21
N LYS A 192 -3.88 -3.29 7.52
CA LYS A 192 -3.79 -2.00 8.23
C LYS A 192 -2.57 -1.21 7.77
N SER A 193 -1.40 -1.84 7.68
CA SER A 193 -0.18 -1.18 7.23
C SER A 193 -0.28 -0.71 5.76
N PHE A 194 -0.90 -1.52 4.90
CA PHE A 194 -1.23 -1.10 3.54
C PHE A 194 -2.13 0.15 3.52
N ASP A 195 -3.26 0.12 4.24
CA ASP A 195 -4.21 1.23 4.31
C ASP A 195 -3.55 2.52 4.85
N THR A 196 -2.65 2.40 5.84
CA THR A 196 -1.82 3.52 6.36
C THR A 196 -0.92 4.11 5.28
N SER A 197 -0.22 3.26 4.56
CA SER A 197 0.72 3.69 3.52
C SER A 197 -0.04 4.31 2.35
N LEU A 198 -1.16 3.70 1.94
CA LEU A 198 -2.04 4.20 0.89
C LEU A 198 -2.57 5.59 1.20
N ILE A 199 -3.12 5.83 2.40
CA ILE A 199 -3.63 7.15 2.73
C ILE A 199 -2.52 8.20 2.83
N GLY A 200 -1.32 7.80 3.27
CA GLY A 200 -0.14 8.67 3.29
C GLY A 200 0.21 9.18 1.90
N VAL A 201 0.25 8.27 0.91
CA VAL A 201 0.48 8.62 -0.50
C VAL A 201 -0.65 9.49 -1.04
N LEU A 202 -1.91 9.10 -0.86
CA LEU A 202 -3.06 9.85 -1.39
C LEU A 202 -3.13 11.29 -0.84
N ARG A 203 -2.79 11.50 0.44
CA ARG A 203 -2.76 12.84 1.07
C ARG A 203 -1.62 13.72 0.54
N SER A 204 -0.59 13.15 -0.07
CA SER A 204 0.53 13.90 -0.62
C SER A 204 0.26 14.46 -2.03
N PHE A 205 -0.79 13.99 -2.69
CA PHE A 205 -1.13 14.43 -4.04
C PHE A 205 -1.78 15.80 -4.05
N ASP A 206 -1.42 16.58 -5.06
CA ASP A 206 -2.12 17.77 -5.50
C ASP A 206 -3.36 17.36 -6.31
N ALA A 207 -4.54 17.68 -5.77
CA ALA A 207 -5.82 17.34 -6.38
C ALA A 207 -6.08 18.05 -7.72
N THR A 208 -5.31 19.09 -8.07
CA THR A 208 -5.42 19.79 -9.36
C THR A 208 -4.68 19.07 -10.49
N ARG A 209 -3.93 18.00 -10.18
CA ARG A 209 -3.13 17.25 -11.14
C ARG A 209 -3.59 15.79 -11.19
N PRO A 210 -3.61 15.16 -12.37
CA PRO A 210 -3.99 13.76 -12.47
C PRO A 210 -2.99 12.84 -11.77
N VAL A 211 -3.50 11.72 -11.28
CA VAL A 211 -2.73 10.62 -10.67
C VAL A 211 -2.73 9.42 -11.61
N PHE A 212 -1.55 9.03 -12.08
CA PHE A 212 -1.38 7.80 -12.83
C PHE A 212 -1.44 6.59 -11.89
N VAL A 213 -2.12 5.54 -12.32
CA VAL A 213 -2.32 4.34 -11.51
C VAL A 213 -2.50 3.15 -12.43
N GLU A 214 -1.97 2.00 -12.02
CA GLU A 214 -2.13 0.76 -12.77
C GLU A 214 -3.52 0.15 -12.57
N ALA A 215 -4.05 -0.43 -13.64
CA ALA A 215 -5.30 -1.17 -13.61
C ALA A 215 -5.14 -2.47 -12.80
N GLU A 216 -5.42 -2.40 -11.50
CA GLU A 216 -5.39 -3.55 -10.61
C GLU A 216 -6.76 -4.17 -10.34
N SER A 217 -6.74 -5.45 -10.01
CA SER A 217 -7.93 -6.11 -9.49
C SER A 217 -8.27 -5.59 -8.09
N ARG A 218 -9.47 -5.90 -7.57
CA ARG A 218 -9.84 -5.54 -6.18
C ARG A 218 -8.83 -6.08 -5.14
N ARG A 219 -8.11 -7.16 -5.47
CA ARG A 219 -7.17 -7.82 -4.56
C ARG A 219 -5.76 -7.83 -5.13
N ILE A 220 -4.78 -7.52 -4.29
CA ILE A 220 -3.35 -7.66 -4.59
C ILE A 220 -2.76 -8.63 -3.55
N GLY A 221 -2.70 -9.91 -3.93
CA GLY A 221 -2.39 -10.99 -3.00
C GLY A 221 -3.40 -11.06 -1.83
N LEU A 222 -2.92 -10.81 -0.61
CA LEU A 222 -3.73 -10.77 0.60
C LEU A 222 -4.47 -9.44 0.80
N ILE A 223 -3.98 -8.36 0.19
CA ILE A 223 -4.52 -7.01 0.33
C ILE A 223 -5.82 -6.86 -0.46
N THR A 224 -6.81 -6.21 0.17
CA THR A 224 -8.04 -5.76 -0.49
C THR A 224 -8.00 -4.25 -0.64
N LEU A 225 -8.19 -3.76 -1.86
CA LEU A 225 -8.25 -2.32 -2.14
C LEU A 225 -9.56 -1.72 -1.60
N PRO A 226 -9.54 -0.46 -1.11
CA PRO A 226 -10.76 0.24 -0.67
C PRO A 226 -11.81 0.37 -1.79
N GLU A 227 -13.09 0.22 -1.44
CA GLU A 227 -14.18 0.28 -2.42
C GLU A 227 -14.28 1.65 -3.11
N SER A 228 -14.05 2.72 -2.35
CA SER A 228 -14.02 4.10 -2.85
C SER A 228 -12.98 4.27 -3.96
N LEU A 229 -11.74 3.79 -3.73
CA LEU A 229 -10.68 3.79 -4.73
C LEU A 229 -11.10 2.96 -5.95
N MET A 230 -11.58 1.73 -5.74
CA MET A 230 -12.01 0.88 -6.86
C MET A 230 -13.13 1.52 -7.68
N THR A 231 -14.07 2.20 -7.03
CA THR A 231 -15.16 2.90 -7.70
C THR A 231 -14.63 4.06 -8.54
N SER A 232 -13.71 4.86 -7.99
CA SER A 232 -13.05 5.95 -8.72
C SER A 232 -12.27 5.43 -9.94
N LEU A 233 -11.47 4.38 -9.76
CA LEU A 233 -10.68 3.80 -10.86
C LEU A 233 -11.56 3.19 -11.96
N ARG A 234 -12.68 2.56 -11.61
CA ARG A 234 -13.61 1.98 -12.59
C ARG A 234 -14.46 3.03 -13.30
N GLY A 235 -14.80 4.10 -12.59
CA GLY A 235 -15.63 5.21 -13.08
C GLY A 235 -14.88 6.24 -13.91
N THR A 236 -13.54 6.26 -13.87
CA THR A 236 -12.77 7.18 -14.71
C THR A 236 -12.90 6.82 -16.19
N MET A 237 -13.00 7.87 -17.02
CA MET A 237 -12.97 7.76 -18.47
C MET A 237 -11.55 7.93 -19.03
N ARG A 238 -10.60 8.37 -18.19
CA ARG A 238 -9.20 8.61 -18.57
C ARG A 238 -8.40 7.32 -18.47
N CYS A 239 -8.43 6.54 -19.54
CA CYS A 239 -7.65 5.30 -19.65
C CYS A 239 -6.57 5.42 -20.73
N VAL A 240 -5.42 4.80 -20.46
CA VAL A 240 -4.34 4.60 -21.43
C VAL A 240 -4.19 3.09 -21.63
N GLU A 241 -4.29 2.62 -22.86
CA GLU A 241 -4.02 1.23 -23.20
C GLU A 241 -2.55 1.09 -23.61
N VAL A 242 -1.75 0.51 -22.72
CA VAL A 242 -0.32 0.28 -22.91
C VAL A 242 -0.15 -0.97 -23.78
N ASN A 243 0.27 -0.74 -25.02
CA ASN A 243 0.53 -1.76 -26.01
C ASN A 243 2.02 -2.10 -26.02
N VAL A 244 2.31 -3.41 -25.98
CA VAL A 244 3.67 -3.94 -26.00
C VAL A 244 3.64 -5.22 -26.83
N SER A 245 4.67 -5.43 -27.65
CA SER A 245 4.81 -6.67 -28.43
C SER A 245 4.89 -7.89 -27.52
N VAL A 246 4.42 -9.05 -28.01
CA VAL A 246 4.51 -10.31 -27.23
C VAL A 246 5.96 -10.65 -26.91
N ASP A 247 6.89 -10.42 -27.85
CA ASP A 247 8.31 -10.70 -27.64
C ASP A 247 8.92 -9.88 -26.50
N GLU A 248 8.63 -8.57 -26.43
CA GLU A 248 9.10 -7.72 -25.33
C GLU A 248 8.44 -8.08 -24.00
N ARG A 249 7.17 -8.48 -24.02
CA ARG A 249 6.49 -8.98 -22.80
C ARG A 249 7.13 -10.26 -22.29
N VAL A 250 7.44 -11.19 -23.19
CA VAL A 250 8.14 -12.44 -22.86
C VAL A 250 9.54 -12.15 -22.31
N GLU A 251 10.28 -11.23 -22.95
CA GLU A 251 11.60 -10.81 -22.47
C GLU A 251 11.51 -10.18 -21.07
N LEU A 252 10.55 -9.28 -20.86
CA LEU A 252 10.34 -8.63 -19.56
C LEU A 252 10.01 -9.65 -18.47
N LEU A 253 9.05 -10.55 -18.73
CA LEU A 253 8.71 -11.59 -17.77
C LEU A 253 9.89 -12.52 -17.49
N THR A 254 10.71 -12.81 -18.50
CA THR A 254 11.92 -13.59 -18.34
C THR A 254 12.92 -12.91 -17.39
N GLN A 255 13.09 -11.59 -17.51
CA GLN A 255 13.94 -10.80 -16.61
C GLN A 255 13.37 -10.73 -15.20
N GLU A 256 12.08 -10.44 -15.04
CA GLU A 256 11.46 -10.18 -13.74
C GLU A 256 11.19 -11.47 -12.94
N TYR A 257 10.79 -12.54 -13.62
CA TYR A 257 10.44 -13.82 -12.99
C TYR A 257 11.54 -14.87 -13.14
N GLY A 258 12.71 -14.55 -13.70
CA GLY A 258 13.84 -15.47 -13.80
C GLY A 258 14.30 -16.05 -12.47
N HIS A 259 14.11 -15.29 -11.38
CA HIS A 259 14.38 -15.77 -10.03
C HIS A 259 13.49 -16.96 -9.61
N LEU A 260 12.29 -17.13 -10.20
CA LEU A 260 11.40 -18.26 -9.90
C LEU A 260 11.95 -19.59 -10.43
N LEU A 261 12.78 -19.56 -11.47
CA LEU A 261 13.48 -20.76 -11.94
C LEU A 261 14.59 -21.19 -10.98
N ALA A 262 15.12 -20.27 -10.17
CA ALA A 262 16.01 -20.64 -9.06
C ALA A 262 15.26 -21.33 -7.90
N GLN A 263 13.92 -21.39 -7.96
CA GLN A 263 13.05 -22.04 -6.97
C GLN A 263 12.00 -22.95 -7.67
N PRO A 264 12.43 -23.98 -8.42
CA PRO A 264 11.56 -24.75 -9.30
C PRO A 264 10.41 -25.45 -8.57
N GLU A 265 10.61 -25.91 -7.34
CA GLU A 265 9.56 -26.54 -6.53
C GLU A 265 8.45 -25.55 -6.13
N HIS A 266 8.82 -24.31 -5.80
CA HIS A 266 7.83 -23.27 -5.51
C HIS A 266 7.02 -22.96 -6.77
N PHE A 267 7.69 -22.80 -7.92
CA PHE A 267 7.02 -22.49 -9.16
C PHE A 267 6.11 -23.65 -9.63
N ARG A 268 6.58 -24.90 -9.51
CA ARG A 268 5.77 -26.10 -9.73
C ARG A 268 4.49 -26.09 -8.90
N ALA A 269 4.58 -25.77 -7.60
CA ALA A 269 3.42 -25.69 -6.74
C ALA A 269 2.40 -24.64 -7.21
N GLN A 270 2.85 -23.49 -7.72
CA GLN A 270 1.95 -22.48 -8.31
C GLN A 270 1.29 -22.96 -9.61
N LEU A 271 2.06 -23.59 -10.51
CA LEU A 271 1.53 -24.12 -11.77
C LEU A 271 0.47 -25.22 -11.54
N LEU A 272 0.67 -26.08 -10.54
CA LEU A 272 -0.29 -27.13 -10.20
C LEU A 272 -1.67 -26.58 -9.76
N ARG A 273 -1.72 -25.37 -9.20
CA ARG A 273 -2.99 -24.71 -8.84
C ARG A 273 -3.81 -24.31 -10.07
N LEU A 274 -3.20 -24.29 -11.25
CA LEU A 274 -3.86 -23.95 -12.51
C LEU A 274 -4.49 -25.16 -13.22
N VAL A 275 -4.34 -26.38 -12.68
CA VAL A 275 -4.90 -27.61 -13.27
C VAL A 275 -6.42 -27.54 -13.40
N GLU A 276 -7.12 -26.97 -12.42
CA GLU A 276 -8.58 -26.83 -12.48
C GLU A 276 -9.04 -25.86 -13.59
N LEU A 277 -8.19 -24.89 -13.97
CA LEU A 277 -8.51 -23.87 -14.96
C LEU A 277 -8.15 -24.29 -16.39
N HIS A 278 -7.04 -25.01 -16.58
CA HIS A 278 -6.50 -25.34 -17.91
C HIS A 278 -6.47 -26.83 -18.24
N GLY A 279 -6.76 -27.68 -17.24
CA GLY A 279 -6.65 -29.13 -17.37
C GLY A 279 -5.23 -29.65 -17.19
N LYS A 280 -5.13 -30.92 -16.78
CA LYS A 280 -3.86 -31.57 -16.43
C LYS A 280 -2.85 -31.60 -17.58
N ALA A 281 -3.29 -31.93 -18.80
CA ALA A 281 -2.39 -32.04 -19.96
C ALA A 281 -1.65 -30.73 -20.30
N VAL A 282 -2.31 -29.57 -20.16
CA VAL A 282 -1.69 -28.26 -20.42
C VAL A 282 -0.69 -27.91 -19.32
N VAL A 283 -1.04 -28.16 -18.06
CA VAL A 283 -0.13 -27.91 -16.94
C VAL A 283 1.07 -28.86 -16.99
N ASP A 284 0.89 -30.13 -17.36
CA ASP A 284 2.00 -31.07 -17.54
C ASP A 284 2.98 -30.59 -18.63
N GLN A 285 2.50 -29.94 -19.70
CA GLN A 285 3.36 -29.31 -20.70
C GLN A 285 4.16 -28.14 -20.09
N TRP A 286 3.54 -27.28 -19.28
CA TRP A 286 4.25 -26.19 -18.59
C TRP A 286 5.28 -26.71 -17.60
N LEU A 287 4.97 -27.78 -16.86
CA LEU A 287 5.93 -28.43 -15.96
C LEU A 287 7.11 -29.02 -16.74
N THR A 288 6.86 -29.59 -17.93
CA THR A 288 7.94 -30.08 -18.80
C THR A 288 8.86 -28.94 -19.25
N LEU A 289 8.29 -27.79 -19.64
CA LEU A 289 9.08 -26.60 -20.00
C LEU A 289 9.91 -26.09 -18.81
N LEU A 290 9.31 -26.07 -17.61
CA LEU A 290 9.99 -25.71 -16.36
C LEU A 290 11.18 -26.65 -16.08
N ASP A 291 10.98 -27.96 -16.17
CA ASP A 291 12.00 -28.98 -15.89
C ASP A 291 13.16 -28.94 -16.90
N ASN A 292 12.87 -28.58 -18.14
CA ASN A 292 13.87 -28.41 -19.20
C ASN A 292 14.56 -27.03 -19.20
N GLY A 293 14.18 -26.11 -18.30
CA GLY A 293 14.73 -24.75 -18.26
C GLY A 293 14.31 -23.87 -19.45
N GLN A 294 13.23 -24.21 -20.15
CA GLN A 294 12.72 -23.49 -21.33
C GLN A 294 11.89 -22.27 -20.91
N GLN A 295 12.57 -21.27 -20.33
CA GLN A 295 11.93 -20.12 -19.69
C GLN A 295 11.11 -19.27 -20.65
N ARG A 296 11.63 -19.04 -21.86
CA ARG A 296 11.00 -18.15 -22.84
C ARG A 296 9.68 -18.76 -23.28
N GLU A 297 9.70 -20.03 -23.66
CA GLU A 297 8.54 -20.80 -24.10
C GLU A 297 7.50 -20.96 -22.99
N LEU A 298 7.94 -21.18 -21.74
CA LEU A 298 7.02 -21.21 -20.59
C LEU A 298 6.35 -19.85 -20.38
N SER A 299 7.11 -18.76 -20.45
CA SER A 299 6.59 -17.40 -20.28
C SER A 299 5.59 -17.03 -21.38
N GLU A 300 5.90 -17.36 -22.63
CA GLU A 300 5.02 -17.18 -23.77
C GLU A 300 3.73 -18.00 -23.62
N ALA A 301 3.83 -19.26 -23.20
CA ALA A 301 2.67 -20.12 -22.96
C ALA A 301 1.78 -19.57 -21.83
N LEU A 302 2.36 -19.05 -20.75
CA LEU A 302 1.60 -18.43 -19.66
C LEU A 302 0.94 -17.12 -20.09
N ILE A 303 1.62 -16.27 -20.86
CA ILE A 303 1.04 -15.05 -21.44
C ILE A 303 -0.19 -15.40 -22.27
N THR A 304 0.00 -16.25 -23.27
CA THR A 304 -1.01 -16.49 -24.31
C THR A 304 -2.19 -17.32 -23.81
N ARG A 305 -1.94 -18.32 -22.95
CA ARG A 305 -2.99 -19.25 -22.50
C ARG A 305 -3.62 -18.87 -21.16
N HIS A 306 -2.91 -18.18 -20.28
CA HIS A 306 -3.42 -17.84 -18.95
C HIS A 306 -3.71 -16.35 -18.78
N TYR A 307 -2.72 -15.48 -18.97
CA TYR A 307 -2.84 -14.07 -18.62
C TYR A 307 -3.72 -13.28 -19.60
N ASP A 308 -3.52 -13.42 -20.90
CA ASP A 308 -4.27 -12.63 -21.90
C ASP A 308 -5.78 -12.98 -21.94
N PRO A 309 -6.18 -14.27 -21.87
CA PRO A 309 -7.58 -14.63 -21.75
C PRO A 309 -8.21 -14.18 -20.42
N ALA A 310 -7.44 -14.13 -19.33
CA ALA A 310 -7.92 -13.60 -18.05
C ALA A 310 -8.14 -12.09 -18.14
N TYR A 311 -7.16 -11.34 -18.65
CA TYR A 311 -7.23 -9.89 -18.84
C TYR A 311 -8.40 -9.48 -19.74
N THR A 312 -8.61 -10.18 -20.86
CA THR A 312 -9.72 -9.89 -21.79
C THR A 312 -11.08 -10.05 -21.10
N ARG A 313 -11.23 -11.02 -20.20
CA ARG A 313 -12.48 -11.27 -19.46
C ARG A 313 -12.72 -10.25 -18.34
N SER A 314 -11.66 -9.80 -17.66
CA SER A 314 -11.75 -8.90 -16.50
C SER A 314 -11.77 -7.43 -16.90
N SER A 315 -10.80 -6.97 -17.68
CA SER A 315 -10.51 -5.54 -17.86
C SER A 315 -11.60 -4.80 -18.64
N ARG A 316 -12.16 -5.42 -19.69
CA ARG A 316 -13.29 -4.85 -20.45
C ARG A 316 -14.58 -4.71 -19.66
N ARG A 317 -14.76 -5.46 -18.57
CA ARG A 317 -15.93 -5.35 -17.69
C ARG A 317 -15.71 -4.37 -16.54
N LEU A 318 -14.45 -4.11 -16.17
CA LEU A 318 -14.11 -3.36 -14.97
C LEU A 318 -13.93 -1.87 -15.26
N LEU A 319 -13.33 -1.49 -16.40
CA LEU A 319 -12.97 -0.10 -16.69
C LEU A 319 -13.91 0.51 -17.75
N GLN A 320 -14.70 1.51 -17.35
CA GLN A 320 -15.62 2.19 -18.27
C GLN A 320 -14.89 2.95 -19.38
N GLY A 321 -13.73 3.56 -19.06
CA GLY A 321 -12.90 4.29 -20.01
C GLY A 321 -12.17 3.43 -21.04
N LEU A 322 -12.10 2.10 -20.87
CA LEU A 322 -11.24 1.25 -21.72
C LEU A 322 -11.65 1.28 -23.21
N ALA A 323 -12.95 1.41 -23.51
CA ALA A 323 -13.43 1.48 -24.88
C ALA A 323 -12.99 2.76 -25.63
N LYS A 324 -12.61 3.81 -24.90
CA LYS A 324 -12.10 5.08 -25.42
C LYS A 324 -10.67 5.34 -24.95
N ALA A 325 -9.96 4.28 -24.55
CA ALA A 325 -8.61 4.42 -24.04
C ALA A 325 -7.69 4.99 -25.11
N ILE A 326 -6.74 5.81 -24.68
CA ILE A 326 -5.69 6.34 -25.53
C ILE A 326 -4.68 5.21 -25.75
N PRO A 327 -4.48 4.73 -26.99
CA PRO A 327 -3.45 3.72 -27.24
C PRO A 327 -2.07 4.34 -27.04
N PHE A 328 -1.19 3.62 -26.37
CA PHE A 328 0.19 4.05 -26.13
C PHE A 328 1.14 2.87 -26.35
N GLU A 329 1.93 2.94 -27.41
CA GLU A 329 3.00 1.98 -27.65
C GLU A 329 4.14 2.21 -26.64
N PHE A 330 4.56 1.13 -26.00
CA PHE A 330 5.56 1.17 -24.94
C PHE A 330 6.61 0.08 -25.15
N HIS A 331 7.87 0.44 -24.94
CA HIS A 331 9.02 -0.46 -25.06
C HIS A 331 9.67 -0.64 -23.68
N PRO A 332 9.21 -1.61 -22.87
CA PRO A 332 9.61 -1.76 -21.46
C PRO A 332 11.06 -2.20 -21.25
N THR A 333 11.70 -2.72 -22.30
CA THR A 333 13.10 -3.19 -22.30
C THR A 333 14.07 -2.13 -22.85
N ALA A 334 13.55 -1.04 -23.42
CA ALA A 334 14.37 0.07 -23.90
C ALA A 334 14.95 0.89 -22.74
N GLN A 335 16.08 1.56 -22.99
CA GLN A 335 16.77 2.38 -21.98
C GLN A 335 16.15 3.78 -21.81
N ASP A 336 15.28 4.20 -22.73
CA ASP A 336 14.73 5.56 -22.82
C ASP A 336 13.36 5.71 -22.13
N LEU A 337 13.09 4.92 -21.09
CA LEU A 337 11.80 4.90 -20.40
C LEU A 337 11.31 6.30 -19.97
N ARG A 338 12.22 7.20 -19.58
CA ARG A 338 11.89 8.58 -19.24
C ARG A 338 11.35 9.38 -20.43
N ALA A 339 11.90 9.18 -21.63
CA ALA A 339 11.44 9.85 -22.85
C ALA A 339 10.05 9.33 -23.24
N GLN A 340 9.81 8.03 -23.12
CA GLN A 340 8.50 7.42 -23.34
C GLN A 340 7.46 7.94 -22.33
N ALA A 341 7.83 8.08 -21.06
CA ALA A 341 6.97 8.67 -20.03
C ALA A 341 6.63 10.15 -20.34
N GLN A 342 7.60 10.95 -20.79
CA GLN A 342 7.36 12.33 -21.21
C GLN A 342 6.41 12.42 -22.41
N ALA A 343 6.53 11.50 -23.38
CA ALA A 343 5.60 11.41 -24.50
C ALA A 343 4.17 11.11 -24.03
N LEU A 344 4.00 10.20 -23.07
CA LEU A 344 2.70 9.90 -22.48
C LEU A 344 2.11 11.12 -21.74
N LEU A 345 2.93 11.84 -20.97
CA LEU A 345 2.49 13.07 -20.28
C LEU A 345 2.00 14.14 -21.26
N ALA A 346 2.71 14.32 -22.38
CA ALA A 346 2.29 15.25 -23.42
C ALA A 346 0.95 14.83 -24.04
N LEU A 347 0.79 13.53 -24.32
CA LEU A 347 -0.42 12.96 -24.93
C LEU A 347 -1.66 13.14 -24.03
N THR A 348 -1.54 12.82 -22.74
CA THR A 348 -2.66 12.96 -21.79
C THR A 348 -3.01 14.43 -21.53
N SER A 349 -2.01 15.32 -21.51
CA SER A 349 -2.23 16.76 -21.36
C SER A 349 -2.95 17.39 -22.56
N GLN A 350 -2.72 16.88 -23.77
CA GLN A 350 -3.41 17.35 -24.97
C GLN A 350 -4.87 16.90 -25.01
N ALA A 351 -5.12 15.65 -24.59
CA ALA A 351 -6.48 15.11 -24.48
C ALA A 351 -7.34 15.94 -23.51
N ASP A 352 -6.75 16.41 -22.41
CA ASP A 352 -7.45 17.26 -21.42
C ASP A 352 -7.90 18.61 -22.01
N ARG A 353 -7.06 19.23 -22.85
CA ARG A 353 -7.40 20.51 -23.49
C ARG A 353 -8.57 20.35 -24.48
N CYS A 354 -8.51 19.31 -25.31
CA CYS A 354 -9.53 19.03 -26.32
C CYS A 354 -10.89 18.66 -25.70
N GLY A 355 -10.90 17.99 -24.54
CA GLY A 355 -12.12 17.70 -23.78
C GLY A 355 -12.76 18.94 -23.14
N SER A 356 -11.98 19.97 -22.81
CA SER A 356 -12.47 21.22 -22.20
C SER A 356 -13.10 22.21 -23.18
N GLU A 357 -12.73 22.16 -24.47
CA GLU A 357 -13.24 23.07 -25.52
C GLU A 357 -14.61 22.64 -26.08
N ALA A 358 -15.15 21.49 -25.65
CA ALA A 358 -16.40 20.92 -26.18
C ALA A 358 -17.70 21.42 -25.50
N ALA A 359 -17.63 22.39 -24.58
CA ALA A 359 -18.83 22.99 -23.98
C ALA A 359 -19.12 24.37 -24.58
N PRO A 360 -20.02 24.50 -25.57
CA PRO A 360 -20.49 25.82 -25.99
C PRO A 360 -21.29 26.45 -24.86
N PRO A 361 -21.22 27.78 -24.66
CA PRO A 361 -22.09 28.46 -23.71
C PRO A 361 -23.54 28.27 -24.18
N VAL A 362 -24.38 27.72 -23.33
CA VAL A 362 -25.83 27.76 -23.54
C VAL A 362 -26.24 29.22 -23.42
N SER A 363 -26.38 29.87 -24.57
CA SER A 363 -26.99 31.19 -24.69
C SER A 363 -28.43 31.10 -24.19
N SER A 364 -28.68 31.71 -23.05
CA SER A 364 -30.03 32.07 -22.62
C SER A 364 -30.54 33.19 -23.55
N GLU A 365 -31.37 32.82 -24.53
CA GLU A 365 -32.23 33.77 -25.22
C GLU A 365 -33.69 33.45 -24.92
N ASP A 366 -34.42 34.52 -24.61
CA ASP A 366 -35.81 34.62 -24.20
C ASP A 366 -36.81 33.89 -25.10
N ARG A 367 -37.82 33.26 -24.47
CA ARG A 367 -39.24 33.64 -24.58
C ARG A 367 -40.15 32.88 -23.62
#